data_AF-A0A843IVX6-F1
#
_entry.id   AF-A0A843IVX6-F1
#
_cell.length_a   1.000
_cell.length_b   1.000
_cell.length_c   1.000
_cell.angle_alpha   90.00
_cell.angle_beta   90.00
_cell.angle_gamma   90.00
#
_symmetry.space_group_name_H-M   'P 1'
#
loop_
_entity.id
_entity.type
_entity.pdbx_description
1 polymer ?
#
loop_
_entity_poly.entity_id
_entity_poly.type
_entity_poly.pdbx_seq_one_letter_code
_entity_poly.pdbx_strand_id
1 'polypeptide(L)'
;MQKVYINILTALRILLGVLFIHFTLIDYNIGYLLFIFILTALSDYFDGKLAKKYNLDTYDGAKFDVICDFIFIVLSTFAVMLINLIPFWFIFVIILKMVEFFKTSPSDDFYYERLGHIVALMFYAYPIVALLIHVGTVNTILAIFITICALLSSLSRIRPVIS
;
A
#
# COMPACT_ATOMS: atom_id res chain seq x y z
N MET A 1 24.94 -2.31 -11.06
CA MET A 1 25.06 -2.10 -9.60
C MET A 1 23.84 -1.38 -9.02
N GLN A 2 23.38 -0.23 -9.53
CA GLN A 2 22.24 0.51 -8.94
C GLN A 2 20.85 -0.14 -9.09
N LYS A 3 20.59 -0.87 -10.20
CA LYS A 3 19.39 -1.71 -10.35
C LYS A 3 19.23 -2.78 -9.27
N VAL A 4 20.35 -3.21 -8.67
CA VAL A 4 20.36 -4.25 -7.62
C VAL A 4 19.83 -3.67 -6.30
N TYR A 5 20.11 -2.40 -5.99
CA TYR A 5 19.65 -1.77 -4.75
C TYR A 5 18.14 -1.56 -4.73
N ILE A 6 17.57 -1.09 -5.84
CA ILE A 6 16.12 -0.95 -5.99
C ILE A 6 15.47 -2.33 -5.84
N ASN A 7 15.94 -3.32 -6.60
CA ASN A 7 15.40 -4.68 -6.50
C ASN A 7 15.55 -5.31 -5.10
N ILE A 8 16.62 -5.00 -4.37
CA ILE A 8 16.81 -5.47 -2.99
C ILE A 8 15.80 -4.80 -2.06
N LEU A 9 15.56 -3.49 -2.17
CA LEU A 9 14.56 -2.82 -1.32
C LEU A 9 13.14 -3.26 -1.65
N THR A 10 12.85 -3.45 -2.93
CA THR A 10 11.57 -3.99 -3.37
C THR A 10 11.37 -5.44 -2.89
N ALA A 11 12.41 -6.29 -2.94
CA ALA A 11 12.37 -7.64 -2.38
C ALA A 11 12.24 -7.64 -0.85
N LEU A 12 12.85 -6.66 -0.18
CA LEU A 12 12.71 -6.44 1.26
C LEU A 12 11.25 -6.14 1.62
N ARG A 13 10.52 -5.36 0.82
CA ARG A 13 9.11 -5.03 1.07
C ARG A 13 8.21 -6.27 1.00
N ILE A 14 8.48 -7.18 0.05
CA ILE A 14 7.80 -8.49 -0.02
C ILE A 14 8.14 -9.33 1.23
N LEU A 15 9.41 -9.40 1.61
CA LEU A 15 9.86 -10.13 2.80
C LEU A 15 9.19 -9.57 4.06
N LEU A 16 9.12 -8.24 4.21
CA LEU A 16 8.45 -7.55 5.31
C LEU A 16 6.95 -7.87 5.34
N GLY A 17 6.28 -7.98 4.18
CA GLY A 17 4.89 -8.42 4.10
C GLY A 17 4.69 -9.86 4.57
N VAL A 18 5.60 -10.78 4.22
CA VAL A 18 5.58 -12.17 4.70
C VAL A 18 5.84 -12.24 6.21
N LEU A 19 6.82 -11.50 6.71
CA LEU A 19 7.09 -11.39 8.15
C LEU A 19 5.89 -10.79 8.89
N PHE A 20 5.22 -9.79 8.31
CA PHE A 20 4.02 -9.20 8.88
C PHE A 20 2.91 -10.24 9.06
N ILE A 21 2.68 -11.09 8.05
CA ILE A 21 1.74 -12.22 8.16
C ILE A 21 2.16 -13.16 9.30
N HIS A 22 3.43 -13.56 9.34
CA HIS A 22 3.96 -14.47 10.36
C HIS A 22 3.71 -13.95 11.78
N PHE A 23 4.10 -12.70 12.06
CA PHE A 23 3.92 -12.08 13.38
C PHE A 23 2.46 -11.76 13.70
N THR A 24 1.61 -11.55 12.70
CA THR A 24 0.17 -11.36 12.91
C THR A 24 -0.53 -12.67 13.25
N LEU A 25 -0.15 -13.78 12.63
CA LEU A 25 -0.89 -15.05 12.77
C LEU A 25 -0.35 -15.97 13.88
N ILE A 26 0.95 -15.96 14.14
CA ILE A 26 1.60 -16.94 15.02
C ILE A 26 1.89 -16.33 16.39
N ASP A 27 2.70 -15.27 16.43
CA ASP A 27 3.18 -14.70 17.71
C ASP A 27 2.29 -13.58 18.27
N TYR A 28 1.41 -13.01 17.44
CA TYR A 28 0.54 -11.87 17.73
C TYR A 28 1.17 -10.80 18.63
N ASN A 29 2.35 -10.31 18.24
CA ASN A 29 3.08 -9.31 19.00
C ASN A 29 3.10 -7.96 18.28
N ILE A 30 2.30 -7.04 18.81
CA ILE A 30 2.10 -5.69 18.27
C ILE A 30 3.43 -4.92 18.18
N GLY A 31 4.38 -5.17 19.09
CA GLY A 31 5.70 -4.54 19.07
C GLY A 31 6.51 -4.89 17.81
N TYR A 32 6.53 -6.16 17.41
CA TYR A 32 7.19 -6.58 16.17
C TYR A 32 6.48 -6.04 14.93
N LEU A 33 5.14 -5.99 14.94
CA LEU A 33 4.35 -5.43 13.85
C LEU A 33 4.63 -3.93 13.65
N LEU A 34 4.69 -3.16 14.74
CA LEU A 34 5.10 -1.75 14.72
C LEU A 34 6.53 -1.58 14.22
N PHE A 35 7.44 -2.45 14.65
CA PHE A 35 8.83 -2.42 14.19
C PHE A 35 8.95 -2.67 12.68
N ILE A 36 8.25 -3.67 12.15
CA ILE A 36 8.18 -3.95 10.70
C ILE A 36 7.62 -2.75 9.94
N PHE A 37 6.58 -2.12 10.46
CA PHE A 37 5.98 -0.94 9.83
C PHE A 37 6.94 0.26 9.81
N ILE A 38 7.65 0.51 10.92
CA ILE A 38 8.68 1.55 11.00
C ILE A 38 9.82 1.26 10.01
N LEU A 39 10.28 0.02 9.93
CA LEU A 39 11.31 -0.38 8.97
C LEU A 39 10.85 -0.15 7.53
N THR A 40 9.61 -0.49 7.21
CA THR A 40 9.05 -0.31 5.86
C THR A 40 8.95 1.19 5.52
N ALA A 41 8.44 2.01 6.44
CA ALA A 41 8.37 3.47 6.24
C ALA A 41 9.76 4.14 6.13
N LEU A 42 10.74 3.65 6.88
CA LEU A 42 12.13 4.10 6.74
C LEU A 42 12.71 3.70 5.37
N SER A 43 12.42 2.49 4.91
CA SER A 43 12.85 1.98 3.61
C SER A 43 12.41 2.92 2.48
N ASP A 44 11.14 3.33 2.47
CA ASP A 44 10.59 4.23 1.46
C ASP A 44 11.22 5.64 1.50
N TYR A 45 11.53 6.14 2.70
CA TYR A 45 12.22 7.42 2.86
C TYR A 45 13.64 7.40 2.27
N PHE A 46 14.37 6.30 2.46
CA PHE A 46 15.70 6.16 1.89
C PHE A 46 15.66 6.03 0.36
N ASP A 47 14.70 5.28 -0.19
CA ASP A 47 14.50 5.16 -1.64
C ASP A 47 14.24 6.51 -2.31
N GLY A 48 13.34 7.33 -1.76
CA GLY A 48 13.03 8.65 -2.32
C GLY A 48 14.22 9.62 -2.31
N LYS A 49 15.13 9.49 -1.33
CA LYS A 49 16.34 10.32 -1.23
C LYS A 49 17.44 9.85 -2.18
N LEU A 50 17.54 8.54 -2.38
CA LEU A 50 18.49 7.91 -3.30
C LEU A 50 18.09 8.15 -4.76
N ALA A 51 16.82 7.98 -5.12
CA ALA A 51 16.31 8.22 -6.48
C ALA A 51 16.59 9.66 -6.96
N LYS A 52 16.29 10.66 -6.11
CA LYS A 52 16.56 12.09 -6.40
C LYS A 52 18.04 12.42 -6.56
N LYS A 53 18.92 11.69 -5.87
CA LYS A 53 20.37 11.98 -5.91
C LYS A 53 21.03 11.44 -7.18
N TYR A 54 20.47 10.38 -7.78
CA TYR A 54 21.10 9.68 -8.89
C TYR A 54 20.40 9.85 -10.25
N ASN A 55 19.27 10.56 -10.35
CA ASN A 55 18.50 10.76 -11.60
C ASN A 55 18.21 9.43 -12.34
N LEU A 56 17.95 8.36 -11.59
CA LEU A 56 17.70 7.01 -12.10
C LEU A 56 16.21 6.66 -12.10
N ASP A 57 15.37 7.58 -12.56
CA ASP A 57 13.95 7.32 -12.79
C ASP A 57 13.78 6.56 -14.10
N THR A 58 13.94 5.23 -14.04
CA THR A 58 13.54 4.36 -15.15
C THR A 58 12.10 3.93 -14.95
N TYR A 59 11.28 4.10 -15.99
CA TYR A 59 9.86 3.74 -16.01
C TYR A 59 9.55 2.34 -15.48
N ASP A 60 10.36 1.34 -15.85
CA ASP A 60 10.17 -0.05 -15.40
C ASP A 60 10.44 -0.24 -13.90
N GLY A 61 11.38 0.53 -13.33
CA GLY A 61 11.68 0.49 -11.90
C GLY A 61 10.55 1.08 -11.07
N ALA A 62 10.00 2.22 -11.50
CA ALA A 62 8.86 2.86 -10.83
C ALA A 62 7.61 1.96 -10.84
N LYS A 63 7.35 1.25 -11.94
CA LYS A 63 6.26 0.26 -12.00
C LYS A 63 6.47 -0.89 -11.01
N PHE A 64 7.68 -1.44 -10.95
CA PHE A 64 7.99 -2.55 -10.07
C PHE A 64 7.84 -2.17 -8.60
N ASP A 65 8.26 -0.96 -8.23
CA ASP A 65 8.11 -0.41 -6.89
C ASP A 65 6.63 -0.33 -6.47
N VAL A 66 5.78 0.25 -7.33
CA VAL A 66 4.33 0.34 -7.08
C VAL A 66 3.69 -1.04 -6.96
N ILE A 67 4.09 -2.02 -7.79
CA ILE A 67 3.58 -3.39 -7.69
C ILE A 67 3.88 -3.97 -6.30
N CYS A 68 5.09 -3.79 -5.80
CA CYS A 68 5.50 -4.36 -4.54
C CYS A 68 4.90 -3.66 -3.33
N ASP A 69 4.60 -2.36 -3.43
CA ASP A 69 3.76 -1.66 -2.44
C ASP A 69 2.38 -2.29 -2.35
N PHE A 70 1.75 -2.55 -3.50
CA PHE A 70 0.44 -3.22 -3.54
C PHE A 70 0.50 -4.63 -2.96
N ILE A 71 1.56 -5.40 -3.24
CA ILE A 71 1.75 -6.73 -2.65
C ILE A 71 1.81 -6.62 -1.12
N PHE A 72 2.57 -5.68 -0.58
CA PHE A 72 2.64 -5.47 0.87
C PHE A 72 1.29 -5.09 1.46
N ILE A 73 0.56 -4.16 0.84
CA ILE A 73 -0.79 -3.73 1.27
C ILE A 73 -1.75 -4.92 1.30
N VAL A 74 -1.74 -5.75 0.24
CA VAL A 74 -2.61 -6.92 0.15
C VAL A 74 -2.23 -7.96 1.21
N LEU A 75 -0.95 -8.29 1.36
CA LEU A 75 -0.48 -9.29 2.33
C LEU A 75 -0.78 -8.86 3.79
N SER A 76 -0.49 -7.60 4.13
CA SER A 76 -0.76 -7.06 5.47
C SER A 76 -2.26 -6.99 5.77
N THR A 77 -3.08 -6.52 4.83
CA THR A 77 -4.55 -6.52 4.98
C THR A 77 -5.09 -7.94 5.11
N PHE A 78 -4.58 -8.88 4.30
CA PHE A 78 -4.97 -10.29 4.34
C PHE A 78 -4.65 -10.92 5.70
N ALA A 79 -3.48 -10.65 6.28
CA ALA A 79 -3.11 -11.12 7.62
C ALA A 79 -4.14 -10.68 8.69
N VAL A 80 -4.50 -9.40 8.67
CA VAL A 80 -5.41 -8.81 9.65
C VAL A 80 -6.87 -9.23 9.40
N MET A 81 -7.22 -9.54 8.15
CA MET A 81 -8.51 -10.14 7.79
C MET A 81 -8.64 -11.55 8.37
N LEU A 82 -7.59 -12.37 8.35
CA LEU A 82 -7.62 -13.74 8.88
C LEU A 82 -7.88 -13.81 10.39
N ILE A 83 -7.49 -12.77 11.14
CA ILE A 83 -7.82 -12.61 12.57
C ILE A 83 -9.16 -11.90 12.81
N ASN A 84 -9.99 -11.74 11.77
CA ASN A 84 -11.33 -11.11 11.80
C ASN A 84 -11.37 -9.65 12.26
N LEU A 85 -10.26 -8.91 12.17
CA LEU A 85 -10.23 -7.48 12.51
C LEU A 85 -10.61 -6.57 11.34
N ILE A 86 -10.44 -7.04 10.11
CA ILE A 86 -10.82 -6.32 8.88
C ILE A 86 -11.89 -7.14 8.15
N PRO A 87 -12.95 -6.51 7.61
CA PRO A 87 -13.97 -7.24 6.86
C PRO A 87 -13.43 -7.81 5.54
N PHE A 88 -13.82 -9.04 5.23
CA PHE A 88 -13.34 -9.76 4.05
C PHE A 88 -13.60 -9.03 2.72
N TRP A 89 -14.68 -8.24 2.63
CA TRP A 89 -15.02 -7.53 1.41
C TRP A 89 -14.00 -6.43 1.06
N PHE A 90 -13.23 -5.93 2.04
CA PHE A 90 -12.30 -4.81 1.85
C PHE A 90 -11.13 -5.19 0.94
N ILE A 91 -10.72 -6.46 0.91
CA ILE A 91 -9.63 -6.90 0.03
C ILE A 91 -10.00 -6.74 -1.46
N PHE A 92 -11.27 -6.93 -1.80
CA PHE A 92 -11.76 -6.71 -3.17
C PHE A 92 -11.67 -5.23 -3.54
N VAL A 93 -11.91 -4.31 -2.60
CA VAL A 93 -11.74 -2.87 -2.85
C VAL A 93 -10.29 -2.53 -3.20
N ILE A 94 -9.32 -3.09 -2.46
CA ILE A 94 -7.89 -2.91 -2.73
C ILE A 94 -7.53 -3.43 -4.13
N ILE A 95 -7.97 -4.65 -4.46
CA ILE A 95 -7.70 -5.27 -5.77
C ILE A 95 -8.31 -4.44 -6.90
N LEU A 96 -9.57 -4.02 -6.77
CA LEU A 96 -10.24 -3.17 -7.77
C LEU A 96 -9.49 -1.85 -7.96
N LYS A 97 -9.02 -1.25 -6.86
CA LYS A 97 -8.21 -0.02 -6.90
C LYS A 97 -6.87 -0.21 -7.58
N MET A 98 -6.21 -1.33 -7.35
CA MET A 98 -4.98 -1.69 -8.05
C MET A 98 -5.23 -1.82 -9.56
N VAL A 99 -6.27 -2.55 -9.97
CA VAL A 99 -6.62 -2.70 -11.39
C VAL A 99 -6.96 -1.35 -12.04
N GLU A 100 -7.70 -0.50 -11.34
CA GLU A 100 -7.98 0.87 -11.77
C GLU A 100 -6.71 1.70 -11.92
N PHE A 101 -5.77 1.58 -10.96
CA PHE A 101 -4.47 2.25 -11.02
C PHE A 101 -3.70 1.87 -12.29
N PHE A 102 -3.59 0.58 -12.61
CA PHE A 102 -2.91 0.12 -13.82
C PHE A 102 -3.61 0.53 -15.11
N LYS A 103 -4.95 0.54 -15.14
CA LYS A 103 -5.72 0.93 -16.34
C LYS A 103 -5.61 2.42 -16.64
N THR A 104 -5.65 3.28 -15.62
CA THR A 104 -5.64 4.74 -15.81
C THR A 104 -4.24 5.32 -15.93
N SER A 105 -3.18 4.53 -15.74
CA SER A 105 -1.79 4.98 -15.91
C SER A 105 -1.15 4.41 -17.17
N PRO A 106 -1.57 4.84 -18.39
CA PRO A 106 -0.82 4.54 -19.60
C PRO A 106 0.36 5.51 -19.71
N SER A 107 1.51 5.01 -19.31
CA SER A 107 2.85 5.27 -19.85
C SER A 107 3.46 6.67 -19.97
N ASP A 108 2.73 7.74 -20.29
CA ASP A 108 3.39 9.00 -20.71
C ASP A 108 3.22 10.19 -19.76
N ASP A 109 2.34 10.11 -18.76
CA ASP A 109 2.36 11.02 -17.62
C ASP A 109 1.67 10.32 -16.44
N PHE A 110 2.43 10.03 -15.37
CA PHE A 110 1.81 9.68 -14.09
C PHE A 110 0.99 10.89 -13.64
N TYR A 111 -0.30 10.93 -14.00
CA TYR A 111 -1.25 11.90 -13.49
C TYR A 111 -1.34 11.70 -11.97
N TYR A 112 -0.48 12.45 -11.27
CA TYR A 112 -0.29 12.41 -9.84
C TYR A 112 -1.40 13.25 -9.19
N GLU A 113 -2.59 12.68 -9.09
CA GLU A 113 -3.67 13.30 -8.33
C GLU A 113 -3.42 13.13 -6.82
N ARG A 114 -3.42 14.25 -6.09
CA ARG A 114 -3.21 14.28 -4.63
C ARG A 114 -4.15 13.32 -3.88
N LEU A 115 -5.38 13.12 -4.38
CA LEU A 115 -6.37 12.24 -3.74
C LEU A 115 -6.00 10.75 -3.85
N GLY A 116 -5.51 10.31 -5.01
CA GLY A 116 -5.10 8.91 -5.20
C GLY A 116 -3.95 8.52 -4.29
N HIS A 117 -2.99 9.44 -4.10
CA HIS A 117 -1.87 9.24 -3.17
C HIS A 117 -2.33 9.13 -1.70
N ILE A 118 -3.28 9.98 -1.28
CA ILE A 118 -3.85 9.91 0.07
C ILE A 118 -4.55 8.56 0.29
N VAL A 119 -5.35 8.11 -0.69
CA VAL A 119 -6.05 6.83 -0.61
C VAL A 119 -5.06 5.66 -0.53
N ALA A 120 -3.98 5.67 -1.31
CA ALA A 120 -2.92 4.66 -1.23
C ALA A 120 -2.27 4.62 0.15
N LEU A 121 -1.96 5.79 0.73
CA LEU A 121 -1.43 5.90 2.10
C LEU A 121 -2.42 5.36 3.14
N MET A 122 -3.73 5.61 2.96
CA MET A 122 -4.76 5.06 3.84
C MET A 122 -4.82 3.53 3.77
N PHE A 123 -4.73 2.94 2.57
CA PHE A 123 -4.66 1.48 2.44
C PHE A 123 -3.40 0.89 3.09
N TYR A 124 -2.29 1.60 2.99
CA TYR A 124 -1.03 1.19 3.61
C TYR A 124 -1.07 1.25 5.15
N ALA A 125 -1.67 2.30 5.73
CA ALA A 125 -1.76 2.48 7.17
C ALA A 125 -2.87 1.64 7.83
N TYR A 126 -3.91 1.26 7.08
CA TYR A 126 -5.10 0.62 7.65
C TYR A 126 -4.85 -0.70 8.39
N PRO A 127 -4.04 -1.66 7.89
CA PRO A 127 -3.76 -2.91 8.60
C PRO A 127 -3.17 -2.70 9.99
N ILE A 128 -2.24 -1.74 10.14
CA ILE A 128 -1.64 -1.47 11.45
C ILE A 128 -2.59 -0.72 12.37
N VAL A 129 -3.37 0.23 11.85
CA VAL A 129 -4.39 0.94 12.62
C VAL A 129 -5.46 -0.04 13.10
N ALA A 130 -5.87 -0.98 12.26
CA ALA A 130 -6.85 -2.01 12.59
C ALA A 130 -6.36 -2.94 13.72
N LEU A 131 -5.06 -3.27 13.72
CA LEU A 131 -4.41 -4.03 14.80
C LEU A 131 -4.36 -3.23 16.11
N LEU A 132 -4.04 -1.94 16.06
CA LEU A 132 -3.95 -1.08 17.25
C LEU A 132 -5.33 -0.83 17.88
N ILE A 133 -6.36 -0.65 17.07
CA ILE A 133 -7.73 -0.43 17.55
C ILE A 133 -8.30 -1.73 18.14
N HIS A 134 -8.02 -2.88 17.53
CA HIS A 134 -8.46 -4.20 17.99
C HIS A 134 -10.00 -4.36 18.17
N VAL A 135 -10.78 -3.44 17.63
CA VAL A 135 -12.25 -3.44 17.71
C VAL A 135 -12.82 -3.58 16.30
N GLY A 136 -13.38 -4.76 16.01
CA GLY A 136 -13.89 -5.10 14.67
C GLY A 136 -14.94 -4.11 14.15
N THR A 137 -15.85 -3.63 14.98
CA THR A 137 -16.89 -2.65 14.56
C THR A 137 -16.27 -1.31 14.11
N VAL A 138 -15.33 -0.78 14.88
CA VAL A 138 -14.60 0.45 14.52
C VAL A 138 -13.80 0.24 13.23
N ASN A 139 -13.15 -0.92 13.09
CA ASN A 139 -12.41 -1.26 11.88
C ASN A 139 -13.33 -1.36 10.65
N THR A 140 -14.55 -1.89 10.79
CA THR A 140 -15.52 -1.91 9.67
C THR A 140 -15.98 -0.51 9.27
N ILE A 141 -16.18 0.40 10.24
CA ILE A 141 -16.53 1.80 9.95
C ILE A 141 -15.38 2.48 9.20
N LEU A 142 -14.14 2.25 9.64
CA LEU A 142 -12.94 2.76 8.96
C LEU A 142 -12.80 2.18 7.54
N ALA A 143 -13.05 0.88 7.34
CA ALA A 143 -13.05 0.28 6.00
C ALA A 143 -14.07 0.94 5.08
N ILE A 144 -15.29 1.21 5.57
CA ILE A 144 -16.34 1.90 4.80
C ILE A 144 -15.87 3.33 4.45
N PHE A 145 -15.31 4.06 5.41
CA PHE A 145 -14.80 5.41 5.18
C PHE A 145 -13.68 5.43 4.12
N ILE A 146 -12.68 4.54 4.24
CA ILE A 146 -11.60 4.42 3.26
C ILE A 146 -12.15 4.05 1.88
N THR A 147 -13.15 3.17 1.82
CA THR A 147 -13.80 2.79 0.56
C THR A 147 -14.51 3.97 -0.09
N ILE A 148 -15.19 4.82 0.69
CA ILE A 148 -15.82 6.04 0.18
C ILE A 148 -14.75 7.00 -0.37
N CYS A 149 -13.65 7.24 0.36
CA CYS A 149 -12.53 8.05 -0.11
C CYS A 149 -11.94 7.48 -1.42
N ALA A 150 -11.80 6.16 -1.49
CA ALA A 150 -11.31 5.47 -2.68
C ALA A 150 -12.26 5.67 -3.87
N LEU A 151 -13.57 5.55 -3.67
CA LEU A 151 -14.56 5.82 -4.71
C LEU A 151 -14.54 7.28 -5.18
N LEU A 152 -14.45 8.25 -4.25
CA LEU A 152 -14.32 9.67 -4.59
C LEU A 152 -13.06 9.95 -5.42
N SER A 153 -11.94 9.31 -5.08
CA SER A 153 -10.71 9.37 -5.88
C SER A 153 -10.85 8.70 -7.25
N SER A 154 -11.77 7.75 -7.42
CA SER A 154 -12.07 7.17 -8.75
C SER A 154 -12.85 8.17 -9.60
N LEU A 155 -13.84 8.82 -9.01
CA LEU A 155 -14.70 9.78 -9.68
C LEU A 155 -13.94 11.04 -10.10
N SER A 156 -12.98 11.50 -9.28
CA SER A 156 -12.11 12.62 -9.68
C SER A 156 -11.31 12.31 -10.94
N ARG A 157 -10.92 11.04 -11.12
CA ARG A 157 -10.12 10.53 -12.23
C ARG A 157 -10.85 10.49 -13.58
N ILE A 158 -12.19 10.45 -13.57
CA ILE A 158 -13.02 10.44 -14.78
C ILE A 158 -13.26 11.87 -15.30
N ARG A 159 -13.17 12.89 -14.42
CA ARG A 159 -13.46 14.29 -14.77
C ARG A 159 -12.48 15.00 -15.71
N PRO A 160 -11.17 14.68 -15.82
CA PRO A 160 -10.28 15.44 -16.70
C PRO A 160 -10.40 15.04 -18.19
N VAL A 161 -11.28 14.09 -18.55
CA VAL A 161 -11.45 13.63 -19.95
C VAL A 161 -12.48 14.48 -20.72
N ILE A 162 -13.19 15.43 -20.08
CA ILE A 162 -14.34 16.14 -20.69
C ILE A 162 -14.16 17.67 -20.74
N SER A 163 -13.02 18.24 -20.32
CA SER A 163 -12.77 19.70 -20.41
C SER A 163 -11.89 20.10 -21.57
#